data_AF-A0A537IHZ0-F1
#
_entry.id   AF-A0A537IHZ0-F1
#
_cell.length_a   1.000
_cell.length_b   1.000
_cell.length_c   1.000
_cell.angle_alpha   90.00
_cell.angle_beta   90.00
_cell.angle_gamma   90.00
#
_symmetry.space_group_name_H-M   'P 1'
#
loop_
_entity.id
_entity.type
_entity.pdbx_description
1 polymer ?
#
loop_
_entity_poly.entity_id
_entity_poly.type
_entity_poly.pdbx_seq_one_letter_code
_entity_poly.pdbx_strand_id
1 'polypeptide(L)'
;MERNAAYLRYTWFILVMVFVVILAGGVVRMTQSGMGCPDWPTCFGRWVPPTNANQLPADYEKYLRQQDIDHTFNVYHTWVEYINRLLGALLGIFILIHTCWSFARFWKTNKTIVFVSVVMLLAVGFQGWLGKKVVDANLAVVKVTIHMMVALFIAALPLIIISRLKQNSIPTNKMLKGLVVITLVLVLMQIVLGTAVREQTDEIGAALNYTHRNIWIKRMGDEFLIHRSFSM
;
A
#
# COMPACT_ATOMS: atom_id res chain seq x y z
N MET A 1 -17.63 25.70 -13.29
CA MET A 1 -16.53 24.96 -12.62
C MET A 1 -16.21 25.50 -11.22
N GLU A 2 -16.43 26.79 -10.92
CA GLU A 2 -16.08 27.40 -9.62
C GLU A 2 -16.78 26.77 -8.40
N ARG A 3 -18.04 26.32 -8.54
CA ARG A 3 -18.88 25.85 -7.43
C ARG A 3 -18.38 24.59 -6.70
N ASN A 4 -17.43 23.84 -7.27
CA ASN A 4 -16.88 22.61 -6.69
C ASN A 4 -15.35 22.61 -6.58
N ALA A 5 -14.70 23.76 -6.77
CA ALA A 5 -13.24 23.85 -6.83
C ALA A 5 -12.56 23.32 -5.55
N ALA A 6 -13.13 23.61 -4.38
CA ALA A 6 -12.59 23.14 -3.10
C ALA A 6 -12.65 21.61 -2.96
N TYR A 7 -13.79 20.98 -3.29
CA TYR A 7 -13.94 19.53 -3.26
C TYR A 7 -13.02 18.84 -4.28
N LEU A 8 -12.84 19.45 -5.45
CA LEU A 8 -11.89 18.95 -6.46
C LEU A 8 -10.45 19.01 -5.96
N ARG A 9 -10.01 20.13 -5.38
CA ARG A 9 -8.66 20.28 -4.77
C ARG A 9 -8.44 19.25 -3.65
N TYR A 10 -9.46 19.04 -2.82
CA TYR A 10 -9.40 18.04 -1.77
C TYR A 10 -9.31 16.61 -2.34
N THR A 11 -10.03 16.31 -3.42
CA THR A 11 -9.94 14.99 -4.08
C THR A 11 -8.55 14.74 -4.68
N TRP A 12 -7.90 15.78 -5.24
CA TRP A 12 -6.48 15.71 -5.65
C TRP A 12 -5.55 15.48 -4.46
N PHE A 13 -5.78 16.16 -3.34
CA PHE A 13 -5.04 15.92 -2.10
C PHE A 13 -5.16 14.46 -1.63
N ILE A 14 -6.37 13.89 -1.65
CA ILE A 14 -6.58 12.46 -1.34
C ILE A 14 -5.79 11.57 -2.28
N LEU A 15 -5.82 11.82 -3.60
CA LEU A 15 -5.04 11.04 -4.57
C LEU A 15 -3.55 11.08 -4.25
N VAL A 16 -2.99 12.26 -3.98
CA VAL A 16 -1.58 12.40 -3.61
C VAL A 16 -1.28 11.63 -2.32
N MET A 17 -2.15 11.74 -1.32
CA MET A 17 -1.97 11.04 -0.04
C MET A 17 -2.02 9.51 -0.21
N VAL A 18 -2.88 8.98 -1.10
CA VAL A 18 -2.90 7.55 -1.45
C VAL A 18 -1.54 7.11 -1.99
N PHE A 19 -0.96 7.87 -2.92
CA PHE A 19 0.38 7.56 -3.44
C PHE A 19 1.48 7.68 -2.39
N VAL A 20 1.40 8.65 -1.48
CA VAL A 20 2.34 8.78 -0.34
C VAL A 20 2.30 7.53 0.53
N VAL A 21 1.11 7.00 0.85
CA VAL A 21 0.96 5.75 1.63
C VAL A 21 1.50 4.55 0.86
N ILE A 22 1.23 4.45 -0.46
CA ILE A 22 1.77 3.36 -1.30
C ILE A 22 3.29 3.38 -1.30
N LEU A 23 3.91 4.56 -1.46
CA LEU A 23 5.37 4.71 -1.43
C LEU A 23 5.95 4.38 -0.05
N ALA A 24 5.30 4.81 1.04
CA ALA A 24 5.69 4.46 2.39
C ALA A 24 5.67 2.94 2.62
N GLY A 25 4.63 2.25 2.14
CA GLY A 25 4.56 0.78 2.14
C GLY A 25 5.68 0.14 1.32
N GLY A 26 6.03 0.72 0.17
CA GLY A 26 7.20 0.32 -0.61
C GLY A 26 8.51 0.45 0.17
N VAL A 27 8.70 1.56 0.90
CA VAL A 27 9.87 1.77 1.79
C VAL A 27 9.91 0.71 2.88
N VAL A 28 8.79 0.41 3.54
CA VAL A 28 8.69 -0.67 4.54
C VAL A 28 9.16 -2.00 3.95
N ARG A 29 8.73 -2.35 2.74
CA ARG A 29 9.15 -3.60 2.07
C ARG A 29 10.63 -3.60 1.69
N MET A 30 11.13 -2.53 1.08
CA MET A 30 12.53 -2.45 0.62
C MET A 30 13.52 -2.48 1.79
N THR A 31 13.16 -1.84 2.90
CA THR A 31 13.97 -1.81 4.14
C THR A 31 13.78 -3.05 5.01
N GLN A 32 12.97 -4.03 4.60
CA GLN A 32 12.62 -5.23 5.38
C GLN A 32 11.98 -4.89 6.75
N SER A 33 11.39 -3.70 6.89
CA SER A 33 10.76 -3.22 8.12
C SER A 33 9.34 -3.75 8.33
N GLY A 34 8.85 -4.69 7.50
CA GLY A 34 7.45 -5.12 7.52
C GLY A 34 7.02 -5.93 8.75
N MET A 35 7.98 -6.34 9.59
CA MET A 35 7.74 -6.98 10.89
C MET A 35 8.26 -6.12 12.06
N GLY A 36 8.48 -4.82 11.84
CA GLY A 36 8.93 -3.89 12.89
C GLY A 36 7.90 -3.70 14.02
N CYS A 37 6.61 -3.83 13.71
CA CYS A 37 5.50 -3.83 14.66
C CYS A 37 4.76 -5.18 14.63
N PRO A 38 5.03 -6.09 15.57
CA PRO A 38 4.56 -7.47 15.51
C PRO A 38 3.06 -7.66 15.84
N ASP A 39 2.42 -6.66 16.43
CA ASP A 39 0.99 -6.63 16.72
C ASP A 39 0.28 -5.52 15.93
N TRP A 40 -1.06 -5.53 15.91
CA TRP A 40 -1.91 -4.49 15.33
C TRP A 40 -3.23 -4.42 16.09
N PRO A 41 -3.76 -3.24 16.44
CA PRO A 41 -3.40 -1.89 15.97
C PRO A 41 -2.26 -1.21 16.74
N THR A 42 -1.87 -1.76 17.88
CA THR A 42 -0.72 -1.30 18.67
C THR A 42 0.61 -1.77 18.07
N CYS A 43 1.71 -1.32 18.66
CA CYS A 43 3.06 -1.79 18.36
C CYS A 43 3.80 -2.06 19.67
N PHE A 44 4.18 -3.32 19.90
CA PHE A 44 4.63 -3.86 21.19
C PHE A 44 3.61 -3.61 22.32
N GLY A 45 2.31 -3.71 22.02
CA GLY A 45 1.21 -3.46 22.98
C GLY A 45 1.02 -2.00 23.37
N ARG A 46 1.73 -1.07 22.73
CA ARG A 46 1.65 0.38 22.98
C ARG A 46 1.09 1.11 21.76
N TRP A 47 0.40 2.23 21.99
CA TRP A 47 -0.05 3.11 20.90
C TRP A 47 1.10 3.94 20.32
N VAL A 48 2.08 4.32 21.14
CA VAL A 48 3.32 4.94 20.68
C VAL A 48 4.42 3.90 20.81
N PRO A 49 5.11 3.53 19.70
CA PRO A 49 6.12 2.50 19.73
C PRO A 49 7.35 2.91 20.57
N PRO A 50 8.08 1.93 21.12
CA PRO A 50 9.28 2.20 21.89
C PRO A 50 10.37 2.86 21.03
N THR A 51 11.13 3.78 21.61
CA THR A 51 12.30 4.41 21.00
C THR A 51 13.62 3.76 21.41
N ASN A 52 13.60 2.84 22.37
CA ASN A 52 14.74 2.05 22.82
C ASN A 52 14.30 0.72 23.45
N ALA A 53 15.23 -0.23 23.57
CA ALA A 53 14.95 -1.57 24.11
C ALA A 53 14.45 -1.54 25.57
N ASN A 54 14.86 -0.55 26.36
CA ASN A 54 14.50 -0.42 27.77
C ASN A 54 13.00 -0.08 27.97
N GLN A 55 12.31 0.36 26.92
CA GLN A 55 10.87 0.64 26.94
C GLN A 55 10.03 -0.57 26.54
N LEU A 56 10.64 -1.70 26.18
CA LEU A 56 9.91 -2.92 25.86
C LEU A 56 9.15 -3.44 27.09
N PRO A 57 7.94 -4.00 26.90
CA PRO A 57 7.20 -4.62 28.00
C PRO A 57 7.96 -5.84 28.54
N ALA A 58 7.73 -6.23 29.79
CA ALA A 58 8.45 -7.35 30.41
C ALA A 58 8.30 -8.68 29.65
N ASP A 59 7.18 -8.86 28.93
CA ASP A 59 6.86 -10.06 28.15
C ASP A 59 7.15 -9.89 26.64
N TYR A 60 8.04 -8.98 26.25
CA TYR A 60 8.28 -8.63 24.84
C TYR A 60 8.74 -9.79 23.96
N GLU A 61 9.38 -10.81 24.55
CA GLU A 61 9.83 -12.01 23.83
C GLU A 61 8.69 -12.74 23.11
N LYS A 62 7.44 -12.60 23.58
CA LYS A 62 6.27 -13.16 22.86
C LYS A 62 6.09 -12.55 21.46
N TYR A 63 6.47 -11.29 21.31
CA TYR A 63 6.37 -10.56 20.05
C TYR A 63 7.53 -10.91 19.11
N LEU A 64 8.76 -11.04 19.64
CA LEU A 64 9.92 -11.41 18.84
C LEU A 64 9.84 -12.85 18.32
N ARG A 65 9.23 -13.76 19.09
CA ARG A 65 8.98 -15.15 18.66
C ARG A 65 8.03 -15.27 17.47
N GLN A 66 7.27 -14.24 17.13
CA GLN A 66 6.39 -14.23 15.95
C GLN A 66 7.15 -13.87 14.66
N GLN A 67 8.33 -13.26 14.76
CA GLN A 67 9.11 -12.80 13.62
C GLN A 67 9.93 -13.97 13.05
N ASP A 68 9.81 -14.29 11.76
CA ASP A 68 10.52 -15.45 11.17
C ASP A 68 11.99 -15.18 10.81
N ILE A 69 12.42 -13.91 10.76
CA ILE A 69 13.72 -13.52 10.19
C ILE A 69 14.69 -13.01 11.25
N ASP A 70 14.27 -12.02 12.04
CA ASP A 70 15.11 -11.35 13.01
C ASP A 70 14.35 -11.29 14.34
N HIS A 71 14.72 -12.15 15.29
CA HIS A 71 14.13 -12.20 16.63
C HIS A 71 14.74 -11.12 17.56
N THR A 72 15.09 -9.96 17.01
CA THR A 72 15.69 -8.86 17.76
C THR A 72 14.90 -7.58 17.61
N PHE A 73 14.93 -6.76 18.65
CA PHE A 73 14.29 -5.45 18.61
C PHE A 73 15.13 -4.44 17.83
N ASN A 74 14.52 -3.81 16.83
CA ASN A 74 15.14 -2.75 16.05
C ASN A 74 14.23 -1.52 15.98
N VAL A 75 14.68 -0.42 16.58
CA VAL A 75 13.96 0.86 16.64
C VAL A 75 13.67 1.40 15.24
N TYR A 76 14.64 1.31 14.31
CA TYR A 76 14.48 1.82 12.96
C TYR A 76 13.35 1.11 12.23
N HIS A 77 13.35 -0.23 12.22
CA HIS A 77 12.29 -1.02 11.57
C HIS A 77 10.93 -0.76 12.22
N THR A 78 10.88 -0.67 13.55
CA THR A 78 9.66 -0.37 14.31
C THR A 78 9.02 0.95 13.85
N TRP A 79 9.81 2.02 13.78
CA TRP A 79 9.28 3.33 13.41
C TRP A 79 8.96 3.47 11.92
N VAL A 80 9.73 2.82 11.04
CA VAL A 80 9.43 2.80 9.60
C VAL A 80 8.06 2.16 9.35
N GLU A 81 7.75 1.04 10.01
CA GLU A 81 6.43 0.41 9.90
C GLU A 81 5.32 1.25 10.54
N TYR A 82 5.56 1.77 11.75
CA TYR A 82 4.58 2.57 12.47
C TYR A 82 4.19 3.86 11.72
N ILE A 83 5.14 4.54 11.08
CA ILE A 83 4.85 5.73 10.26
C ILE A 83 3.94 5.35 9.09
N ASN A 84 4.18 4.24 8.40
CA ASN A 84 3.29 3.76 7.34
C ASN A 84 1.86 3.49 7.86
N ARG A 85 1.73 2.86 9.03
CA ARG A 85 0.43 2.63 9.70
C ARG A 85 -0.28 3.94 10.04
N LEU A 86 0.46 4.92 10.56
CA LEU A 86 -0.06 6.24 10.91
C LEU A 86 -0.56 7.00 9.67
N LEU A 87 0.21 6.99 8.58
CA LEU A 87 -0.20 7.60 7.30
C LEU A 87 -1.48 6.96 6.75
N GLY A 88 -1.61 5.63 6.87
CA GLY A 88 -2.83 4.91 6.50
C GLY A 88 -4.05 5.33 7.35
N ALA A 89 -3.88 5.46 8.67
CA ALA A 89 -4.95 5.92 9.56
C ALA A 89 -5.37 7.38 9.25
N LEU A 90 -4.40 8.27 9.02
CA LEU A 90 -4.65 9.66 8.61
C LEU A 90 -5.39 9.75 7.27
N LEU A 91 -5.00 8.93 6.29
CA LEU A 91 -5.70 8.82 5.00
C LEU A 91 -7.18 8.41 5.22
N GLY A 92 -7.44 7.44 6.10
CA GLY A 92 -8.79 7.02 6.46
C GLY A 92 -9.65 8.18 7.00
N ILE A 93 -9.09 9.02 7.88
CA ILE A 93 -9.76 10.21 8.42
C ILE A 93 -10.07 11.21 7.30
N PHE A 94 -9.11 11.49 6.41
CA PHE A 94 -9.33 12.40 5.29
C PHE A 94 -10.40 11.87 4.31
N ILE A 95 -10.44 10.56 4.06
CA ILE A 95 -11.48 9.94 3.22
C ILE A 95 -12.84 9.97 3.92
N LEU A 96 -12.91 9.84 5.24
CA LEU A 96 -14.16 9.99 5.98
C LEU A 96 -14.71 11.42 5.81
N ILE A 97 -13.88 12.44 5.98
CA ILE A 97 -14.25 13.85 5.75
C ILE A 97 -14.72 14.05 4.31
N HIS A 98 -13.98 13.51 3.33
CA HIS A 98 -14.35 13.56 1.91
C HIS A 98 -15.71 12.93 1.64
N THR A 99 -15.97 11.79 2.28
CA THR A 99 -17.22 11.04 2.13
C THR A 99 -18.38 11.84 2.72
N CYS A 100 -18.27 12.34 3.95
CA CYS A 100 -19.29 13.19 4.57
C CYS A 100 -19.58 14.44 3.74
N TRP A 101 -18.54 15.10 3.21
CA TRP A 101 -18.72 16.24 2.32
C TRP A 101 -19.44 15.85 1.01
N SER A 102 -19.14 14.67 0.47
CA SER A 102 -19.81 14.16 -0.73
C SER A 102 -21.32 14.01 -0.53
N PHE A 103 -21.76 13.50 0.63
CA PHE A 103 -23.17 13.36 0.98
C PHE A 103 -23.86 14.71 1.05
N ALA A 104 -23.29 15.68 1.78
CA ALA A 104 -23.87 17.01 1.90
C ALA A 104 -24.01 17.72 0.54
N ARG A 105 -23.07 17.50 -0.38
CA ARG A 105 -22.98 18.27 -1.63
C ARG A 105 -23.63 17.62 -2.83
N PHE A 106 -23.52 16.30 -2.98
CA PHE A 106 -23.81 15.57 -4.21
C PHE A 106 -24.97 14.56 -4.11
N TRP A 107 -25.54 14.34 -2.93
CA TRP A 107 -26.65 13.38 -2.74
C TRP A 107 -27.84 13.58 -3.68
N LYS A 108 -28.19 14.84 -3.98
CA LYS A 108 -29.31 15.18 -4.88
C LYS A 108 -28.90 15.41 -6.34
N THR A 109 -27.62 15.66 -6.61
CA THR A 109 -27.15 16.11 -7.94
C THR A 109 -26.36 15.04 -8.69
N ASN A 110 -25.51 14.27 -8.01
CA ASN A 110 -24.69 13.23 -8.63
C ASN A 110 -24.41 12.10 -7.64
N LYS A 111 -25.33 11.12 -7.61
CA LYS A 111 -25.25 9.95 -6.71
C LYS A 111 -24.00 9.10 -6.96
N THR A 112 -23.42 9.13 -8.17
CA THR A 112 -22.19 8.40 -8.49
C THR A 112 -21.01 8.89 -7.65
N ILE A 113 -20.88 10.21 -7.43
CA ILE A 113 -19.79 10.75 -6.60
C ILE A 113 -19.91 10.24 -5.17
N VAL A 114 -21.12 10.26 -4.61
CA VAL A 114 -21.38 9.73 -3.25
C VAL A 114 -21.07 8.24 -3.18
N PHE A 115 -21.54 7.46 -4.16
CA PHE A 115 -21.29 6.03 -4.21
C PHE A 115 -19.78 5.72 -4.28
N VAL A 116 -19.02 6.38 -5.16
CA VAL A 116 -17.57 6.17 -5.26
C VAL A 116 -16.85 6.62 -3.99
N SER A 117 -17.27 7.71 -3.33
CA SER A 117 -16.73 8.11 -2.03
C SER A 117 -16.97 7.06 -0.94
N VAL A 118 -18.18 6.47 -0.87
CA VAL A 118 -18.48 5.38 0.07
C VAL A 118 -17.64 4.14 -0.22
N VAL A 119 -17.53 3.75 -1.50
CA VAL A 119 -16.68 2.63 -1.91
C VAL A 119 -15.22 2.89 -1.52
N MET A 120 -14.73 4.11 -1.69
CA MET A 120 -13.37 4.51 -1.28
C MET A 120 -13.16 4.39 0.23
N LEU A 121 -14.13 4.80 1.05
CA LEU A 121 -14.08 4.64 2.51
C LEU A 121 -14.05 3.17 2.92
N LEU A 122 -14.94 2.35 2.36
CA LEU A 122 -15.00 0.91 2.63
C LEU A 122 -13.73 0.20 2.18
N ALA A 123 -13.21 0.56 1.00
CA ALA A 123 -11.99 -0.01 0.45
C ALA A 123 -10.77 0.30 1.32
N VAL A 124 -10.63 1.51 1.88
CA VAL A 124 -9.54 1.82 2.82
C VAL A 124 -9.70 1.09 4.16
N GLY A 125 -10.92 0.91 4.66
CA GLY A 125 -11.17 0.05 5.83
C GLY A 125 -10.74 -1.40 5.57
N PHE A 126 -11.12 -1.95 4.41
CA PHE A 126 -10.71 -3.28 3.97
C PHE A 126 -9.20 -3.39 3.78
N GLN A 127 -8.55 -2.34 3.25
CA GLN A 127 -7.10 -2.27 3.10
C GLN A 127 -6.38 -2.31 4.44
N GLY A 128 -6.90 -1.60 5.46
CA GLY A 128 -6.38 -1.66 6.82
C GLY A 128 -6.48 -3.06 7.42
N TRP A 129 -7.62 -3.74 7.21
CA TRP A 129 -7.79 -5.14 7.61
C TRP A 129 -6.83 -6.10 6.88
N LEU A 130 -6.63 -5.93 5.57
CA LEU A 130 -5.62 -6.68 4.82
C LEU A 130 -4.21 -6.42 5.37
N GLY A 131 -3.89 -5.19 5.75
CA GLY A 131 -2.63 -4.83 6.38
C GLY A 131 -2.38 -5.62 7.68
N LYS A 132 -3.39 -5.74 8.54
CA LYS A 132 -3.32 -6.65 9.70
C LYS A 132 -3.03 -8.08 9.28
N LYS A 133 -3.73 -8.59 8.25
CA LYS A 133 -3.53 -9.96 7.76
C LYS A 133 -2.16 -10.23 7.16
N VAL A 134 -1.47 -9.19 6.67
CA VAL A 134 -0.08 -9.28 6.22
C VAL A 134 0.86 -9.49 7.41
N VAL A 135 0.67 -8.75 8.51
CA VAL A 135 1.46 -8.87 9.74
C VAL A 135 1.19 -10.21 10.43
N ASP A 136 -0.08 -10.59 10.61
CA ASP A 136 -0.51 -11.88 11.19
C ASP A 136 0.04 -13.11 10.41
N ALA A 137 0.55 -12.89 9.20
CA ALA A 137 1.02 -13.91 8.28
C ALA A 137 2.50 -13.83 7.97
N ASN A 138 3.26 -13.11 8.79
CA ASN A 138 4.70 -12.96 8.65
C ASN A 138 5.12 -12.57 7.22
N LEU A 139 4.43 -11.58 6.65
CA LEU A 139 4.72 -11.04 5.32
C LEU A 139 4.58 -12.04 4.15
N ALA A 140 3.71 -13.05 4.28
CA ALA A 140 3.39 -13.97 3.20
C ALA A 140 3.12 -13.22 1.86
N VAL A 141 3.89 -13.56 0.83
CA VAL A 141 3.98 -12.75 -0.42
C VAL A 141 2.65 -12.60 -1.11
N VAL A 142 1.81 -13.63 -1.11
CA VAL A 142 0.45 -13.57 -1.67
C VAL A 142 -0.38 -12.49 -0.96
N LYS A 143 -0.32 -12.40 0.38
CA LYS A 143 -1.09 -11.40 1.14
C LYS A 143 -0.56 -9.99 0.92
N VAL A 144 0.76 -9.83 0.84
CA VAL A 144 1.40 -8.54 0.49
C VAL A 144 1.00 -8.09 -0.92
N THR A 145 1.00 -9.02 -1.88
CA THR A 145 0.63 -8.75 -3.27
C THR A 145 -0.85 -8.34 -3.38
N ILE A 146 -1.76 -9.07 -2.73
CA ILE A 146 -3.19 -8.71 -2.69
C ILE A 146 -3.38 -7.33 -2.05
N HIS A 147 -2.71 -7.06 -0.92
CA HIS A 147 -2.75 -5.75 -0.28
C HIS A 147 -2.30 -4.63 -1.24
N MET A 148 -1.19 -4.80 -1.96
CA MET A 148 -0.73 -3.80 -2.94
C MET A 148 -1.72 -3.62 -4.10
N MET A 149 -2.29 -4.69 -4.65
CA MET A 149 -3.26 -4.61 -5.75
C MET A 149 -4.51 -3.82 -5.35
N VAL A 150 -5.01 -4.03 -4.14
CA VAL A 150 -6.15 -3.29 -3.60
C VAL A 150 -5.81 -1.81 -3.37
N ALA A 151 -4.59 -1.48 -2.92
CA ALA A 151 -4.12 -0.10 -2.82
C ALA A 151 -4.10 0.62 -4.19
N LEU A 152 -3.64 -0.05 -5.24
CA LEU A 152 -3.64 0.52 -6.60
C LEU A 152 -5.07 0.72 -7.12
N PHE A 153 -5.99 -0.19 -6.81
CA PHE A 153 -7.40 0.00 -7.09
C PHE A 153 -7.98 1.22 -6.36
N ILE A 154 -7.63 1.43 -5.09
CA ILE A 154 -8.07 2.62 -4.32
C ILE A 154 -7.60 3.91 -4.98
N ALA A 155 -6.40 3.96 -5.55
CA ALA A 155 -5.88 5.13 -6.27
C ALA A 155 -6.71 5.50 -7.51
N ALA A 156 -7.42 4.54 -8.12
CA ALA A 156 -8.29 4.80 -9.27
C ALA A 156 -9.61 5.51 -8.90
N LEU A 157 -10.11 5.31 -7.67
CA LEU A 157 -11.38 5.89 -7.21
C LEU A 157 -11.42 7.44 -7.21
N PRO A 158 -10.44 8.15 -6.64
CA PRO A 158 -10.41 9.62 -6.72
C PRO A 158 -10.25 10.14 -8.16
N LEU A 159 -9.59 9.39 -9.06
CA LEU A 159 -9.51 9.76 -10.49
C LEU A 159 -10.88 9.73 -11.17
N ILE A 160 -11.72 8.74 -10.84
CA ILE A 160 -13.11 8.68 -11.33
C ILE A 160 -13.89 9.92 -10.87
N ILE A 161 -13.76 10.31 -9.60
CA ILE A 161 -14.42 11.50 -9.05
C ILE A 161 -13.92 12.77 -9.76
N ILE A 162 -12.60 12.92 -9.93
CA ILE A 162 -11.98 14.06 -10.64
C ILE A 162 -12.51 14.16 -12.08
N SER A 163 -12.54 13.04 -12.81
CA SER A 163 -13.05 12.98 -14.19
C SER A 163 -14.51 13.45 -14.26
N ARG A 164 -15.36 12.98 -13.34
CA ARG A 164 -16.78 13.38 -13.26
C ARG A 164 -16.97 14.85 -12.90
N LEU A 165 -16.14 15.41 -12.01
CA LEU A 165 -16.21 16.82 -11.61
C LEU A 165 -15.75 17.77 -12.72
N LYS A 166 -14.71 17.38 -13.47
CA LYS A 166 -14.20 18.16 -14.61
C LYS A 166 -15.04 17.98 -15.88
N GLN A 167 -15.99 17.02 -15.88
CA GLN A 167 -16.77 16.63 -17.06
C GLN A 167 -15.86 16.27 -18.26
N ASN A 168 -14.68 15.70 -17.98
CA ASN A 168 -13.76 15.30 -19.03
C ASN A 168 -14.44 14.25 -19.91
N SER A 169 -14.52 14.52 -21.22
CA SER A 169 -14.92 13.51 -22.18
C SER A 169 -13.88 12.41 -22.20
N ILE A 170 -14.30 11.17 -21.96
CA ILE A 170 -13.44 10.00 -22.11
C ILE A 170 -13.10 9.91 -23.61
N PRO A 171 -11.82 9.73 -24.00
CA PRO A 171 -11.46 9.57 -25.40
C PRO A 171 -12.26 8.44 -26.03
N THR A 172 -12.99 8.75 -27.10
CA THR A 172 -13.86 7.80 -27.82
C THR A 172 -13.10 6.93 -28.82
N ASN A 173 -11.83 7.27 -29.09
CA ASN A 173 -10.99 6.52 -30.02
C ASN A 173 -10.75 5.09 -29.48
N LYS A 174 -11.32 4.10 -30.17
CA LYS A 174 -11.24 2.68 -29.81
C LYS A 174 -9.80 2.18 -29.75
N MET A 175 -8.91 2.66 -30.63
CA MET A 175 -7.50 2.29 -30.64
C MET A 175 -6.80 2.81 -29.39
N LEU A 176 -6.99 4.08 -29.05
CA LEU A 176 -6.40 4.67 -27.84
C LEU A 176 -6.91 3.98 -26.58
N LYS A 177 -8.22 3.70 -26.49
CA LYS A 177 -8.80 2.94 -25.38
C LYS A 177 -8.21 1.54 -25.28
N GLY A 178 -8.04 0.84 -26.40
CA GLY A 178 -7.39 -0.46 -26.46
C GLY A 178 -5.94 -0.42 -25.97
N LEU A 179 -5.16 0.54 -26.46
CA LEU A 179 -3.77 0.75 -26.04
C LEU A 179 -3.67 1.02 -24.54
N VAL A 180 -4.50 1.90 -23.98
CA VAL A 180 -4.51 2.20 -22.54
C VAL A 180 -4.83 0.96 -21.70
N VAL A 181 -5.81 0.15 -22.12
CA VAL A 181 -6.17 -1.09 -21.40
C VAL A 181 -5.03 -2.09 -21.47
N ILE A 182 -4.41 -2.28 -22.65
CA ILE A 182 -3.26 -3.17 -22.82
C ILE A 182 -2.10 -2.70 -21.93
N THR A 183 -1.74 -1.42 -21.96
CA THR A 183 -0.68 -0.87 -21.10
C THR A 183 -0.99 -1.06 -19.63
N LEU A 184 -2.22 -0.83 -19.18
CA LEU A 184 -2.62 -1.05 -17.79
C LEU A 184 -2.44 -2.52 -17.37
N VAL A 185 -2.87 -3.46 -18.22
CA VAL A 185 -2.71 -4.90 -17.97
C VAL A 185 -1.22 -5.28 -17.91
N LEU A 186 -0.41 -4.78 -18.83
CA LEU A 186 1.04 -5.04 -18.84
C LEU A 186 1.72 -4.48 -17.59
N VAL A 187 1.34 -3.28 -17.14
CA VAL A 187 1.85 -2.68 -15.90
C VAL A 187 1.46 -3.53 -14.69
N LEU A 188 0.20 -3.97 -14.58
CA LEU A 188 -0.23 -4.83 -13.48
C LEU A 188 0.50 -6.18 -13.48
N MET A 189 0.72 -6.78 -14.65
CA MET A 189 1.51 -7.99 -14.80
C MET A 189 2.96 -7.77 -14.35
N GLN A 190 3.58 -6.65 -14.72
CA GLN A 190 4.95 -6.31 -14.28
C GLN A 190 5.04 -6.06 -12.78
N ILE A 191 4.00 -5.50 -12.16
CA ILE A 191 3.97 -5.32 -10.70
C ILE A 191 3.92 -6.69 -9.99
N VAL A 192 3.15 -7.65 -10.51
CA VAL A 192 3.10 -9.02 -9.96
C VAL A 192 4.41 -9.78 -10.20
N LEU A 193 5.02 -9.65 -11.38
CA LEU A 193 6.34 -10.23 -11.63
C LEU A 193 7.41 -9.62 -10.70
N GLY A 194 7.33 -8.31 -10.44
CA GLY A 194 8.21 -7.63 -9.49
C GLY A 194 8.09 -8.16 -8.06
N THR A 195 6.88 -8.55 -7.60
CA THR A 195 6.73 -9.18 -6.27
C THR A 195 7.33 -10.59 -6.22
N ALA A 196 7.23 -11.36 -7.30
CA ALA A 196 7.88 -12.67 -7.40
C ALA A 196 9.42 -12.56 -7.38
N VAL A 197 10.00 -11.58 -8.09
CA VAL A 197 11.44 -11.29 -8.01
C VAL A 197 11.85 -10.92 -6.59
N ARG A 198 11.01 -10.15 -5.90
CA ARG A 198 11.27 -9.79 -4.50
C ARG A 198 11.22 -11.01 -3.57
N GLU A 199 10.27 -11.93 -3.78
CA GLU A 199 10.19 -13.20 -3.05
C GLU A 199 11.47 -14.03 -3.22
N GLN A 200 11.91 -14.25 -4.47
CA GLN A 200 13.17 -14.96 -4.74
C GLN A 200 14.37 -14.28 -4.08
N THR A 201 14.40 -12.94 -4.07
CA THR A 201 15.45 -12.18 -3.40
C THR A 201 15.47 -12.45 -1.89
N ASP A 202 14.30 -12.51 -1.26
CA ASP A 202 14.19 -12.78 0.17
C ASP A 202 14.53 -14.24 0.50
N GLU A 203 14.13 -15.22 -0.33
CA GLU A 203 14.49 -16.64 -0.17
C GLU A 203 15.99 -16.89 -0.32
N ILE A 204 16.61 -16.35 -1.38
CA ILE A 204 18.07 -16.45 -1.61
C ILE A 204 18.83 -15.74 -0.50
N GLY A 205 18.32 -14.57 -0.06
CA GLY A 205 18.89 -13.82 1.05
C GLY A 205 18.88 -14.64 2.34
N ALA A 206 17.74 -15.24 2.69
CA ALA A 206 17.62 -16.10 3.87
C ALA A 206 18.55 -17.32 3.78
N ALA A 207 18.60 -18.02 2.63
CA ALA A 207 19.45 -19.19 2.44
C ALA A 207 20.96 -18.90 2.57
N LEU A 208 21.36 -17.63 2.38
CA LEU A 208 22.75 -17.18 2.48
C LEU A 208 22.99 -16.31 3.73
N ASN A 209 22.09 -16.32 4.72
CA ASN A 209 22.17 -15.50 5.93
C ASN A 209 22.41 -14.01 5.63
N TYR A 210 21.79 -13.50 4.56
CA TYR A 210 21.91 -12.14 4.05
C TYR A 210 23.35 -11.70 3.69
N THR A 211 24.27 -12.66 3.51
CA THR A 211 25.65 -12.44 3.07
C THR A 211 25.83 -12.68 1.57
N HIS A 212 27.01 -12.35 1.03
CA HIS A 212 27.38 -12.61 -0.38
C HIS A 212 26.40 -12.06 -1.42
N ARG A 213 25.96 -10.81 -1.28
CA ARG A 213 24.99 -10.15 -2.20
C ARG A 213 25.41 -10.20 -3.67
N ASN A 214 26.70 -10.31 -3.96
CA ASN A 214 27.26 -10.41 -5.31
C ASN A 214 26.85 -11.68 -6.08
N ILE A 215 26.40 -12.75 -5.39
CA ILE A 215 25.97 -14.00 -6.04
C ILE A 215 24.44 -14.14 -6.15
N TRP A 216 23.67 -13.25 -5.56
CA TRP A 216 22.20 -13.42 -5.47
C TRP A 216 21.55 -13.35 -6.84
N ILE A 217 21.92 -12.37 -7.66
CA ILE A 217 21.38 -12.19 -9.02
C ILE A 217 21.68 -13.42 -9.89
N LYS A 218 22.83 -14.08 -9.68
CA LYS A 218 23.20 -15.29 -10.44
C LYS A 218 22.34 -16.51 -10.09
N ARG A 219 21.58 -16.46 -8.99
CA ARG A 219 20.71 -17.53 -8.50
C ARG A 219 19.23 -17.27 -8.76
N MET A 220 18.87 -16.14 -9.36
CA MET A 220 17.48 -15.80 -9.68
C MET A 220 17.00 -16.56 -10.92
N GLY A 221 15.70 -16.86 -10.96
CA GLY A 221 15.05 -17.59 -12.05
C GLY A 221 14.63 -16.73 -13.24
N ASP A 222 13.80 -17.31 -14.09
CA ASP A 222 13.29 -16.68 -15.32
C ASP A 222 12.42 -15.45 -15.01
N GLU A 223 11.74 -15.42 -13.86
CA GLU A 223 10.92 -14.30 -13.42
C GLU A 223 11.73 -13.00 -13.35
N PHE A 224 12.99 -13.06 -12.89
CA PHE A 224 13.89 -11.92 -12.88
C PHE A 224 14.26 -11.47 -14.28
N LEU A 225 14.58 -12.41 -15.17
CA LEU A 225 14.97 -12.10 -16.55
C LEU A 225 13.82 -11.49 -17.34
N ILE A 226 12.61 -12.02 -17.17
CA ILE A 226 11.39 -11.51 -17.81
C ILE A 226 11.07 -10.13 -17.23
N HIS A 227 11.01 -9.98 -15.90
CA HIS A 227 10.73 -8.69 -15.28
C HIS A 227 11.72 -7.61 -15.78
N ARG A 228 13.02 -7.87 -15.68
CA ARG A 228 14.08 -6.94 -16.11
C ARG A 228 13.97 -6.56 -17.58
N SER A 229 13.74 -7.52 -18.47
CA SER A 229 13.73 -7.28 -19.92
C SER A 229 12.53 -6.45 -20.38
N PHE A 230 11.39 -6.59 -19.69
CA PHE A 230 10.14 -5.91 -20.03
C PHE A 230 9.83 -4.70 -19.16
N SER A 231 10.67 -4.39 -18.15
CA SER A 231 10.55 -3.20 -17.29
C SER A 231 11.48 -2.04 -17.70
N MET A 232 12.40 -2.27 -18.64
CA MET A 232 13.35 -1.26 -19.15
C MET A 232 12.81 -0.48 -20.35
#